data_AF-A0A1Q6LIM9-F1
#
_entry.id   AF-A0A1Q6LIM9-F1
#
_cell.length_a   1.000
_cell.length_b   1.000
_cell.length_c   1.000
_cell.angle_alpha   90.00
_cell.angle_beta   90.00
_cell.angle_gamma   90.00
#
_symmetry.space_group_name_H-M   'P 1'
#
loop_
_entity.id
_entity.type
_entity.pdbx_description
1 polymer ?
#
loop_
_entity_poly.entity_id
_entity_poly.type
_entity_poly.pdbx_seq_one_letter_code
_entity_poly.pdbx_strand_id
1 'polypeptide(L)'
;MKKLSTYLVVMFMIMYWIFRVIVVLMAQLGKEFIVAPLNMNFEIIILFAFLICAILVVKRKVLGAALYLGIYGVYFGADITEKVKILANNEVLTLSQMSSLFFSIIGIIIPIAVLIDLLLDKGRMAHPVDKKTDWFYKNEQFDRKMDERADKNNYRTL
;
A
#
# COMPACT_ATOMS: atom_id res chain seq x y z
N MET A 1 15.52 7.42 8.36
CA MET A 1 15.77 5.98 8.59
C MET A 1 14.61 5.18 8.01
N LYS A 2 14.86 4.08 7.29
CA LYS A 2 13.78 3.19 6.84
C LYS A 2 13.14 2.57 8.09
N LYS A 3 11.82 2.72 8.24
CA LYS A 3 11.09 2.20 9.40
C LYS A 3 10.92 0.68 9.27
N LEU A 4 10.77 -0.01 10.39
CA LEU A 4 10.41 -1.43 10.42
C LEU A 4 9.18 -1.73 9.53
N SER A 5 8.19 -0.84 9.56
CA SER A 5 6.97 -0.92 8.73
C SER A 5 7.27 -1.01 7.24
N THR A 6 8.23 -0.25 6.72
CA THR A 6 8.64 -0.35 5.31
C THR A 6 9.21 -1.73 4.99
N TYR A 7 10.09 -2.26 5.84
CA TYR A 7 10.70 -3.57 5.60
C TYR A 7 9.64 -4.67 5.61
N LEU A 8 8.72 -4.61 6.58
CA LEU A 8 7.62 -5.56 6.74
C LEU A 8 6.68 -5.57 5.53
N VAL A 9 6.31 -4.41 4.99
CA VAL A 9 5.45 -4.31 3.81
C VAL A 9 6.14 -4.89 2.56
N VAL A 10 7.44 -4.64 2.38
CA VAL A 10 8.23 -5.24 1.28
C VAL A 10 8.36 -6.75 1.45
N MET A 11 8.52 -7.26 2.68
CA MET A 11 8.56 -8.70 2.94
C MET A 11 7.23 -9.37 2.57
N PHE A 12 6.09 -8.82 2.99
CA PHE A 12 4.78 -9.38 2.60
C PHE A 12 4.55 -9.35 1.09
N MET A 13 5.01 -8.29 0.42
CA MET A 13 4.97 -8.19 -1.04
C MET A 13 5.74 -9.34 -1.72
N ILE A 14 6.96 -9.63 -1.26
CA ILE A 14 7.79 -10.73 -1.81
C ILE A 14 7.19 -12.10 -1.44
N MET A 15 6.74 -12.28 -0.20
CA MET A 15 6.11 -13.54 0.25
C MET A 15 4.88 -13.89 -0.59
N TYR A 16 4.01 -12.91 -0.84
CA TYR A 16 2.84 -13.11 -1.68
C TYR A 16 3.23 -13.49 -3.11
N TRP A 17 4.26 -12.86 -3.67
CA TRP A 17 4.77 -13.23 -4.98
C TRP A 17 5.31 -14.66 -5.03
N ILE A 18 6.11 -15.09 -4.04
CA ILE A 18 6.60 -16.48 -3.94
C ILE A 18 5.41 -17.45 -3.87
N PHE A 19 4.40 -17.12 -3.06
CA PHE A 19 3.17 -17.91 -3.01
C PHE A 19 2.50 -18.05 -4.39
N ARG A 20 2.40 -16.96 -5.17
CA ARG A 20 1.84 -17.01 -6.53
C ARG A 20 2.70 -17.84 -7.49
N VAL A 21 4.03 -17.79 -7.38
CA VAL A 21 4.92 -18.68 -8.14
C VAL A 21 4.61 -20.15 -7.84
N ILE A 22 4.43 -20.51 -6.56
CA ILE A 22 4.07 -21.89 -6.17
C ILE A 22 2.70 -22.28 -6.76
N VAL A 23 1.71 -21.39 -6.73
CA VAL A 23 0.38 -21.63 -7.32
C VAL A 23 0.50 -21.97 -8.81
N VAL A 24 1.27 -21.19 -9.57
CA VAL A 24 1.50 -21.45 -11.01
C VAL A 24 2.18 -22.78 -11.23
N LEU A 25 3.24 -23.07 -10.47
CA LEU A 25 3.98 -24.32 -10.60
C LEU A 25 3.10 -25.54 -10.30
N MET A 26 2.28 -25.48 -9.24
CA MET A 26 1.36 -26.57 -8.91
C MET A 26 0.31 -26.78 -10.00
N ALA A 27 -0.25 -25.70 -10.52
CA ALA A 27 -1.22 -25.76 -11.62
C ALA A 27 -0.59 -26.33 -12.91
N GLN A 28 0.66 -26.00 -13.21
CA GLN A 28 1.39 -26.53 -14.37
C GLN A 28 1.75 -28.02 -14.22
N LEU A 29 1.96 -28.49 -12.99
CA LEU A 29 2.17 -29.91 -12.67
C LEU A 29 0.86 -30.71 -12.59
N GLY A 30 -0.29 -30.07 -12.82
CA GLY A 30 -1.61 -30.71 -12.74
C GLY A 30 -1.99 -31.15 -11.33
N LYS A 31 -1.35 -30.59 -10.29
CA LYS A 31 -1.67 -30.90 -8.90
C LYS A 31 -2.68 -29.91 -8.37
N GLU A 32 -3.73 -30.42 -7.72
CA GLU A 32 -4.67 -29.58 -7.00
C GLU A 32 -3.97 -28.85 -5.86
N PHE A 33 -4.20 -27.54 -5.79
CA PHE A 33 -3.63 -26.67 -4.77
C PHE A 33 -4.70 -25.74 -4.23
N ILE A 34 -4.44 -25.11 -3.08
CA ILE A 34 -5.38 -24.30 -2.31
C ILE A 34 -6.07 -23.22 -3.17
N VAL A 35 -5.38 -22.70 -4.19
CA VAL A 35 -5.88 -21.72 -5.15
C VAL A 35 -5.45 -22.12 -6.55
N ALA A 36 -6.32 -21.93 -7.53
CA ALA A 36 -6.01 -22.07 -8.95
C ALA A 36 -5.80 -20.69 -9.61
N PRO A 37 -4.93 -20.56 -10.62
CA PRO A 37 -4.83 -19.34 -11.41
C PRO A 37 -6.11 -19.15 -12.24
N LEU A 38 -6.61 -17.92 -12.31
CA LEU A 38 -7.78 -17.57 -13.12
C LEU A 38 -7.48 -17.73 -14.61
N ASN A 39 -6.29 -17.31 -15.02
CA ASN A 39 -5.76 -17.61 -16.34
C ASN A 39 -4.25 -17.77 -16.28
N MET A 40 -3.75 -18.93 -16.72
CA MET A 40 -2.34 -19.29 -16.65
C MET A 40 -1.42 -18.26 -17.34
N ASN A 41 -1.79 -17.82 -18.54
CA ASN A 41 -0.96 -16.88 -19.31
C ASN A 41 -0.88 -15.52 -18.62
N PHE A 42 -2.00 -15.02 -18.12
CA PHE A 42 -2.03 -13.75 -17.38
C PHE A 42 -1.26 -13.85 -16.06
N GLU A 43 -1.39 -14.95 -15.33
CA GLU A 43 -0.65 -15.16 -14.08
C GLU A 43 0.86 -15.09 -14.29
N ILE A 44 1.37 -15.76 -15.33
CA ILE A 44 2.79 -15.74 -15.69
C ILE A 44 3.24 -14.31 -16.04
N ILE A 45 2.46 -13.59 -16.86
CA ILE A 45 2.77 -12.20 -17.21
C ILE A 45 2.83 -11.31 -15.96
N ILE A 46 1.90 -11.48 -15.03
CA ILE A 46 1.83 -10.70 -13.79
C ILE A 46 3.02 -11.01 -12.88
N LEU A 47 3.46 -12.28 -12.79
CA LEU A 47 4.65 -12.65 -12.01
C LEU A 47 5.91 -11.95 -12.50
N PHE A 48 6.08 -11.78 -13.81
CA PHE A 48 7.19 -11.02 -14.38
C PHE A 48 7.02 -9.51 -14.22
N ALA A 49 5.82 -8.98 -14.47
CA ALA A 49 5.52 -7.56 -14.28
C ALA A 49 5.74 -7.12 -12.82
N PHE A 50 5.42 -8.00 -11.86
CA PHE A 50 5.68 -7.79 -10.45
C PHE A 50 7.17 -7.51 -10.17
N LEU A 51 8.11 -8.21 -10.81
CA LEU A 51 9.54 -8.01 -10.56
C LEU A 51 9.97 -6.57 -10.89
N ILE A 52 9.43 -6.01 -11.97
CA ILE A 52 9.67 -4.62 -12.37
C ILE A 52 9.09 -3.67 -11.32
N CYS A 53 7.84 -3.92 -10.89
CA CYS A 53 7.19 -3.14 -9.84
C CYS A 53 7.96 -3.20 -8.52
N ALA A 54 8.44 -4.38 -8.12
CA ALA A 54 9.20 -4.59 -6.89
C ALA A 54 10.50 -3.77 -6.88
N ILE A 55 11.24 -3.74 -7.99
CA ILE A 55 12.45 -2.91 -8.12
C ILE A 55 12.12 -1.42 -7.93
N LEU A 56 11.03 -0.95 -8.54
CA LEU A 56 10.60 0.45 -8.40
C LEU A 56 10.16 0.79 -6.97
N VAL A 57 9.46 -0.12 -6.30
CA VAL A 57 9.04 0.01 -4.89
C VAL A 57 10.25 0.08 -3.96
N VAL A 58 11.24 -0.79 -4.16
CA VAL A 58 12.50 -0.78 -3.37
C VAL A 58 13.28 0.52 -3.59
N LYS A 59 13.26 1.06 -4.82
CA LYS A 59 13.79 2.40 -5.16
C LYS A 59 12.91 3.56 -4.68
N ARG A 60 11.85 3.29 -3.91
CA ARG A 60 10.91 4.29 -3.35
C ARG A 60 10.22 5.16 -4.40
N LYS A 61 9.98 4.62 -5.60
CA LYS A 61 9.24 5.32 -6.66
C LYS A 61 7.74 5.02 -6.51
N VAL A 62 6.93 6.04 -6.26
CA VAL A 62 5.45 5.94 -6.13
C VAL A 62 4.82 5.30 -7.36
N LEU A 63 5.39 5.55 -8.55
CA LEU A 63 4.96 4.92 -9.80
C LEU A 63 4.99 3.39 -9.72
N GLY A 64 5.98 2.80 -9.05
CA GLY A 64 6.05 1.34 -8.87
C GLY A 64 4.88 0.80 -8.04
N ALA A 65 4.50 1.50 -6.98
CA ALA A 65 3.36 1.13 -6.15
C ALA A 65 2.02 1.33 -6.88
N ALA A 66 1.89 2.39 -7.68
CA ALA A 66 0.70 2.64 -8.50
C ALA A 66 0.53 1.58 -9.59
N LEU A 67 1.61 1.22 -10.30
CA LEU A 67 1.60 0.13 -11.28
C LEU A 67 1.29 -1.22 -10.63
N TYR A 68 1.89 -1.48 -9.46
CA TYR A 68 1.63 -2.70 -8.70
C TYR A 68 0.13 -2.83 -8.37
N LEU A 69 -0.47 -1.76 -7.82
CA LEU A 69 -1.90 -1.72 -7.53
C LEU A 69 -2.77 -1.82 -8.78
N GLY A 70 -2.38 -1.19 -9.89
CA GLY A 70 -3.12 -1.27 -11.15
C GLY A 70 -3.15 -2.69 -11.70
N ILE A 71 -1.99 -3.35 -11.82
CA ILE A 71 -1.89 -4.71 -12.36
C ILE A 71 -2.66 -5.70 -11.47
N TYR A 72 -2.43 -5.65 -10.15
CA TYR A 72 -3.08 -6.57 -9.22
C TYR A 72 -4.57 -6.26 -9.06
N GLY A 73 -4.96 -4.98 -9.10
CA GLY A 73 -6.34 -4.55 -9.05
C GLY A 73 -7.15 -5.02 -10.26
N VAL A 74 -6.58 -4.98 -11.46
CA VAL A 74 -7.26 -5.52 -12.66
C VAL A 74 -7.42 -7.04 -12.55
N TYR A 75 -6.36 -7.74 -12.19
CA TYR A 75 -6.38 -9.20 -12.19
C TYR A 75 -7.21 -9.79 -11.05
N PHE A 76 -6.90 -9.43 -9.81
CA PHE A 76 -7.62 -9.93 -8.63
C PHE A 76 -9.00 -9.28 -8.49
N GLY A 77 -9.18 -8.06 -9.00
CA GLY A 77 -10.50 -7.42 -9.06
C GLY A 77 -11.46 -8.20 -9.95
N ALA A 78 -11.00 -8.73 -11.08
CA ALA A 78 -11.81 -9.60 -11.92
C ALA A 78 -12.29 -10.85 -11.15
N ASP A 79 -11.38 -11.58 -10.48
CA ASP A 79 -11.73 -12.76 -9.67
C ASP A 79 -12.73 -12.43 -8.55
N ILE A 80 -12.51 -11.32 -7.83
CA ILE A 80 -13.42 -10.88 -6.77
C ILE A 80 -14.80 -10.58 -7.34
N THR A 81 -14.89 -9.84 -8.45
CA THR A 81 -16.19 -9.49 -9.04
C THR A 81 -16.95 -10.72 -9.52
N GLU A 82 -16.27 -11.74 -10.05
CA GLU A 82 -16.89 -12.99 -10.47
C GLU A 82 -17.50 -13.71 -9.27
N LYS A 83 -16.75 -13.86 -8.18
CA LYS A 83 -17.25 -14.55 -6.98
C LYS A 83 -18.32 -13.76 -6.23
N VAL A 84 -18.24 -12.44 -6.22
CA VAL A 84 -19.29 -11.58 -5.67
C VAL A 84 -20.59 -11.71 -6.46
N LYS A 85 -20.53 -11.88 -7.80
CA LYS A 85 -21.73 -12.15 -8.61
C LYS A 85 -22.39 -13.49 -8.26
N ILE A 86 -21.60 -14.54 -8.08
CA ILE A 86 -22.10 -15.86 -7.64
C ILE A 86 -22.85 -15.71 -6.31
N LEU A 87 -22.24 -14.99 -5.35
CA LEU A 87 -22.86 -14.75 -4.05
C LEU A 87 -24.13 -13.88 -4.15
N ALA A 88 -24.14 -12.89 -5.06
CA ALA A 88 -25.31 -12.05 -5.32
C ALA A 88 -26.49 -12.82 -5.93
N ASN A 89 -26.22 -13.93 -6.63
CA ASN A 89 -27.24 -14.83 -7.17
C ASN A 89 -27.77 -15.84 -6.14
N ASN A 90 -27.42 -15.69 -4.85
CA ASN A 90 -27.74 -16.62 -3.76
C ASN A 90 -27.15 -18.04 -3.92
N GLU A 91 -26.08 -18.17 -4.70
CA GLU A 91 -25.35 -19.43 -4.80
C GLU A 91 -24.25 -19.52 -3.72
N VAL A 92 -24.01 -20.73 -3.24
CA VAL A 92 -22.96 -20.99 -2.24
C VAL A 92 -21.63 -21.18 -2.95
N LEU A 93 -20.61 -20.43 -2.53
CA LEU A 93 -19.25 -20.62 -3.04
C LEU A 93 -18.69 -21.98 -2.61
N THR A 94 -18.03 -22.66 -3.52
CA THR A 94 -17.27 -23.86 -3.18
C THR A 94 -16.08 -23.51 -2.29
N LEU A 95 -15.53 -24.50 -1.56
CA LEU A 95 -14.37 -24.29 -0.69
C LEU A 95 -13.16 -23.68 -1.45
N SER A 96 -12.95 -24.13 -2.69
CA SER A 96 -11.89 -23.61 -3.58
C SER A 96 -12.16 -22.16 -4.02
N GLN A 97 -13.42 -21.80 -4.26
CA GLN A 97 -13.78 -20.42 -4.58
C GLN A 97 -13.60 -19.49 -3.37
N MET A 98 -13.94 -19.96 -2.16
CA MET A 98 -13.69 -19.20 -0.93
C MET A 98 -12.21 -18.96 -0.67
N SER A 99 -11.36 -19.99 -0.79
CA SER A 99 -9.91 -19.81 -0.64
C SER A 99 -9.35 -18.84 -1.67
N SER A 100 -9.73 -18.99 -2.95
CA SER A 100 -9.34 -18.05 -4.01
C SER A 100 -9.78 -16.62 -3.70
N LEU A 101 -11.02 -16.41 -3.25
CA LEU A 101 -11.52 -15.09 -2.87
C LEU A 101 -10.65 -14.43 -1.79
N PHE A 102 -10.31 -15.19 -0.75
CA PHE A 102 -9.48 -14.71 0.35
C PHE A 102 -8.09 -14.27 -0.13
N PHE A 103 -7.43 -15.09 -0.95
CA PHE A 103 -6.10 -14.76 -1.48
C PHE A 103 -6.13 -13.63 -2.52
N SER A 104 -7.23 -13.45 -3.25
CA SER A 104 -7.44 -12.33 -4.17
C SER A 104 -7.61 -11.00 -3.39
N ILE A 105 -8.34 -11.02 -2.27
CA ILE A 105 -8.47 -9.85 -1.38
C ILE A 105 -7.10 -9.46 -0.81
N ILE A 106 -6.31 -10.43 -0.31
CA ILE A 106 -4.94 -10.18 0.15
C ILE A 106 -4.08 -9.60 -0.97
N GLY A 107 -4.25 -10.12 -2.20
CA GLY A 107 -3.59 -9.62 -3.40
C GLY A 107 -3.84 -8.13 -3.65
N ILE A 108 -4.99 -7.58 -3.27
CA ILE A 108 -5.29 -6.15 -3.39
C ILE A 108 -4.81 -5.35 -2.17
N ILE A 109 -4.95 -5.90 -0.96
CA ILE A 109 -4.60 -5.21 0.29
C ILE A 109 -3.10 -4.87 0.34
N ILE A 110 -2.23 -5.80 -0.09
CA ILE A 110 -0.78 -5.61 -0.06
C ILE A 110 -0.35 -4.40 -0.93
N PRO A 111 -0.70 -4.28 -2.22
CA PRO A 111 -0.38 -3.11 -3.03
C PRO A 111 -0.92 -1.80 -2.46
N ILE A 112 -2.11 -1.81 -1.84
CA ILE A 112 -2.65 -0.64 -1.15
C ILE A 112 -1.73 -0.25 0.01
N ALA A 113 -1.33 -1.20 0.85
CA ALA A 113 -0.42 -0.94 1.96
C ALA A 113 0.95 -0.41 1.49
N VAL A 114 1.49 -0.96 0.39
CA VAL A 114 2.71 -0.46 -0.26
C VAL A 114 2.55 0.99 -0.71
N LEU A 115 1.44 1.31 -1.39
CA LEU A 115 1.18 2.67 -1.87
C LEU A 115 1.07 3.66 -0.71
N ILE A 116 0.35 3.31 0.36
CA ILE A 116 0.21 4.13 1.56
C ILE A 116 1.57 4.34 2.23
N ASP A 117 2.41 3.31 2.41
CA ASP A 117 3.76 3.45 2.99
C ASP A 117 4.61 4.46 2.18
N LEU A 118 4.61 4.35 0.85
CA LEU A 118 5.37 5.25 -0.01
C LEU A 118 4.83 6.69 0.02
N LEU A 119 3.51 6.88 0.03
CA LEU A 119 2.89 8.20 0.09
C LEU A 119 3.14 8.88 1.44
N LEU A 120 3.01 8.14 2.55
CA LEU A 120 3.29 8.65 3.89
C LEU A 120 4.75 9.07 4.03
N ASP A 121 5.69 8.32 3.45
CA ASP A 121 7.09 8.70 3.46
C ASP A 121 7.36 9.95 2.62
N LYS A 122 6.73 10.08 1.45
CA LYS A 122 6.85 11.30 0.63
C LYS A 122 6.28 12.53 1.35
N GLY A 123 5.14 12.39 2.03
CA GLY A 123 4.55 13.47 2.83
C GLY A 123 5.46 13.91 3.99
N ARG A 124 6.12 12.97 4.67
CA ARG A 124 7.11 13.29 5.71
C ARG A 124 8.36 13.96 5.17
N MET A 125 8.81 13.59 3.97
CA MET A 125 9.93 14.27 3.32
C MET A 125 9.59 15.70 2.90
N ALA A 126 8.33 15.97 2.55
CA ALA A 126 7.86 17.31 2.24
C ALA A 126 7.73 18.22 3.49
N HIS A 127 7.42 17.62 4.65
CA HIS A 127 7.31 18.33 5.93
C HIS A 127 8.22 17.67 7.00
N PRO A 128 9.54 17.92 6.94
CA PRO A 128 10.46 17.38 7.93
C PRO A 128 10.18 18.01 9.29
N VAL A 129 10.00 17.16 10.31
CA VAL A 129 9.84 17.57 11.71
C VAL A 129 11.10 17.13 12.46
N ASP A 130 11.85 18.09 13.00
CA ASP A 130 13.00 17.75 13.85
C ASP A 130 12.54 17.65 15.30
N LYS A 131 12.49 16.43 15.84
CA LYS A 131 12.08 16.18 17.23
C LYS A 131 12.93 16.90 18.27
N LYS A 132 14.16 17.32 17.94
CA LYS A 132 15.06 18.01 18.87
C LYS A 132 14.77 19.50 18.98
N THR A 133 14.21 20.10 17.94
CA THR A 133 14.00 21.56 17.86
C THR A 133 12.54 21.94 17.71
N ASP A 134 11.73 21.13 17.03
CA ASP A 134 10.32 21.45 16.76
C ASP A 134 9.46 21.50 18.02
N TRP A 135 9.81 20.76 19.09
CA TRP A 135 9.09 20.85 20.37
C TRP A 135 9.25 22.21 21.03
N PHE A 136 10.34 22.94 20.73
CA PHE A 136 10.60 24.28 21.24
C PHE A 136 9.82 25.34 20.46
N TYR A 137 9.75 25.22 19.13
CA TYR A 137 9.11 26.20 18.26
C TYR A 137 7.59 26.01 18.06
N LYS A 138 7.03 24.85 18.42
CA LYS A 138 5.59 24.54 18.29
C LYS A 138 4.78 24.74 19.58
N ASN A 139 5.40 25.19 20.66
CA ASN A 139 4.69 25.52 21.89
C ASN A 139 4.04 26.91 21.77
N GLU A 140 2.73 27.00 22.06
CA GLU A 140 1.94 28.24 22.10
C GLU A 140 2.50 29.34 23.00
N GLN A 141 3.47 29.02 23.87
CA GLN A 141 4.16 29.98 24.75
C GLN A 141 5.13 30.91 23.99
N PHE A 142 5.53 30.55 22.76
CA PHE A 142 6.40 31.38 21.91
C PHE A 142 5.66 32.15 20.81
N ASP A 143 4.37 31.87 20.59
CA ASP A 143 3.50 32.88 20.00
C ASP A 143 3.46 34.00 21.03
N ARG A 144 4.35 34.98 20.85
CA ARG A 144 4.40 36.20 21.63
C ARG A 144 2.97 36.71 21.67
N LYS A 145 2.26 36.46 22.77
CA LYS A 145 1.11 37.26 23.14
C LYS A 145 1.68 38.66 23.16
N MET A 146 1.30 39.47 22.18
CA MET A 146 1.66 40.89 22.16
C MET A 146 1.24 41.39 23.53
N ASP A 147 2.21 41.70 24.37
CA ASP A 147 1.92 42.27 25.68
C ASP A 147 1.11 43.53 25.38
N GLU A 148 -0.11 43.64 25.91
CA GLU A 148 -0.95 44.83 25.67
C GLU A 148 -0.27 46.10 26.21
N ARG A 149 0.80 45.95 27.00
CA ARG A 149 1.67 47.01 27.53
C ARG A 149 2.85 47.34 26.60
N ALA A 150 3.11 46.54 25.57
CA ALA A 150 4.13 46.80 24.55
C ALA A 150 3.58 47.84 23.56
N ASP A 151 3.83 49.09 23.92
CA ASP A 151 3.68 50.31 23.14
C ASP A 151 2.25 50.84 22.94
N LYS A 152 1.77 51.51 23.98
CA LYS A 152 0.80 52.62 23.86
C LYS A 152 1.46 53.93 24.28
N ASN A 153 2.72 54.17 23.90
CA ASN A 153 3.30 55.49 24.06
C ASN A 153 2.69 56.42 23.02
N ASN A 154 1.54 56.96 23.38
CA ASN A 154 0.85 58.01 22.67
C ASN A 154 1.67 59.30 22.84
N TYR A 155 2.73 59.47 22.04
CA TYR A 155 3.43 60.74 21.98
C TYR A 155 2.42 61.79 21.49
N ARG A 156 1.92 62.62 22.43
CA ARG A 156 1.16 63.82 22.12
C ARG A 156 2.08 64.73 21.31
N THR A 157 1.86 64.78 20.00
CA THR A 157 2.38 65.86 19.16
C THR A 157 1.62 67.12 19.51
N LEU A 158 2.30 68.07 20.17
CA LEU A 158 1.91 69.49 20.20
C LEU A 158 2.34 70.15 18.89
#